data_AF-A0A951J5H4-F1
#
_entry.id   AF-A0A951J5H4-F1
#
_cell.length_a   1.000
_cell.length_b   1.000
_cell.length_c   1.000
_cell.angle_alpha   90.00
_cell.angle_beta   90.00
_cell.angle_gamma   90.00
#
_symmetry.space_group_name_H-M   'P 1'
#
loop_
_entity.id
_entity.type
_entity.pdbx_description
1 polymer ?
#
loop_
_entity_poly.entity_id
_entity_poly.type
_entity_poly.pdbx_seq_one_letter_code
_entity_poly.pdbx_strand_id
1 'polypeptide(L)'
;AALGGARGAAEAQEGALRVEAMGDGTASFVYPVQADVEVCDHGVRMDGGRMSWGHVHTGEPERCSRGEARVVLRVAGGTVTGVELGPSGGEPPAGRDLGVVAGPDAADFLLSLAWRGATADAAADAIPAAALARDAEAWPGMLDIARDRDLGGDLRQAALFWVSRAAAEAVTGDLADIARDAGEAQDVKNAAVFALSRRPVAESVAALMEIARDAPERETRRTAMFWLARLDDPRVVPFFEAILSGRAPSG
;
A
#
# COMPACT_ATOMS: atom_id res chain seq x y z
N ALA A 1 17.45 -28.85 13.11
CA ALA A 1 17.33 -28.01 14.32
C ALA A 1 17.01 -26.54 14.01
N ALA A 2 17.44 -25.96 12.87
CA ALA A 2 17.17 -24.55 12.54
C ALA A 2 15.69 -24.20 12.24
N LEU A 3 14.92 -25.12 11.64
CA LEU A 3 13.51 -24.88 11.27
C LEU A 3 12.56 -24.75 12.47
N GLY A 4 12.91 -25.33 13.64
CA GLY A 4 12.09 -25.21 14.85
C GLY A 4 12.28 -23.87 15.58
N GLY A 5 13.46 -23.25 15.45
CA GLY A 5 13.76 -21.97 16.08
C GLY A 5 13.09 -20.78 15.38
N ALA A 6 13.05 -20.78 14.05
CA ALA A 6 12.40 -19.72 13.28
C ALA A 6 10.88 -19.69 13.49
N ARG A 7 10.24 -20.86 13.60
CA ARG A 7 8.79 -20.97 13.82
C ARG A 7 8.37 -20.51 15.22
N GLY A 8 9.16 -20.83 16.25
CA GLY A 8 8.92 -20.34 17.61
C GLY A 8 9.17 -18.83 17.78
N ALA A 9 10.08 -18.25 17.00
CA ALA A 9 10.29 -16.79 16.97
C ALA A 9 9.13 -16.07 16.26
N ALA A 10 8.62 -16.61 15.16
CA ALA A 10 7.46 -16.08 14.45
C ALA A 10 6.18 -16.14 15.30
N GLU A 11 5.88 -17.27 15.97
CA GLU A 11 4.72 -17.40 16.87
C GLU A 11 4.83 -16.47 18.10
N ALA A 12 6.05 -16.23 18.59
CA ALA A 12 6.28 -15.27 19.67
C ALA A 12 6.11 -13.81 19.21
N GLN A 13 6.46 -13.49 17.96
CA GLN A 13 6.28 -12.17 17.36
C GLN A 13 4.81 -11.89 17.03
N GLU A 14 4.07 -12.87 16.53
CA GLU A 14 2.62 -12.78 16.30
C GLU A 14 1.84 -12.54 17.61
N GLY A 15 2.34 -13.09 18.72
CA GLY A 15 1.82 -12.80 20.06
C GLY A 15 2.20 -11.41 20.60
N ALA A 16 3.34 -10.85 20.16
CA ALA A 16 3.85 -9.54 20.61
C ALA A 16 3.23 -8.36 19.83
N LEU A 17 2.83 -8.58 18.57
CA LEU A 17 2.11 -7.62 17.72
C LEU A 17 0.60 -7.61 18.05
N ARG A 18 0.30 -7.35 19.32
CA ARG A 18 -1.07 -7.17 19.81
C ARG A 18 -1.10 -5.96 20.71
N VAL A 19 -2.07 -5.07 20.51
CA VAL A 19 -2.17 -3.81 21.26
C VAL A 19 -2.27 -4.09 22.76
N GLU A 20 -2.99 -5.15 23.14
CA GLU A 20 -3.13 -5.60 24.53
C GLU A 20 -1.81 -6.07 25.14
N ALA A 21 -0.90 -6.62 24.33
CA ALA A 21 0.41 -7.07 24.79
C ALA A 21 1.40 -5.92 24.97
N MET A 22 1.16 -4.75 24.34
CA MET A 22 2.07 -3.60 24.39
C MET A 22 2.02 -2.86 25.72
N GLY A 23 0.81 -2.70 26.28
CA GLY A 23 0.57 -1.84 27.45
C GLY A 23 0.55 -0.35 27.08
N ASP A 24 0.09 0.49 28.00
CA ASP A 24 0.07 1.95 27.80
C ASP A 24 1.50 2.54 27.74
N GLY A 25 1.67 3.57 26.92
CA GLY A 25 2.95 4.23 26.67
C GLY A 25 3.40 4.09 25.22
N THR A 26 4.70 4.00 25.00
CA THR A 26 5.29 3.87 23.66
C THR A 26 5.69 2.43 23.42
N ALA A 27 5.38 1.89 22.24
CA ALA A 27 5.97 0.66 21.72
C ALA A 27 6.67 0.94 20.39
N SER A 28 7.71 0.18 20.04
CA SER A 28 8.34 0.31 18.72
C SER A 28 8.81 -1.03 18.18
N PHE A 29 8.88 -1.14 16.86
CA PHE A 29 9.50 -2.26 16.17
C PHE A 29 10.23 -1.77 14.91
N VAL A 30 11.17 -2.58 14.43
CA VAL A 30 11.85 -2.37 13.15
C VAL A 30 11.42 -3.48 12.19
N TYR A 31 11.23 -3.15 10.92
CA TYR A 31 10.85 -4.14 9.90
C TYR A 31 11.55 -3.82 8.57
N PRO A 32 11.80 -4.83 7.72
CA PRO A 32 12.40 -4.61 6.42
C PRO A 32 11.43 -3.88 5.50
N VAL A 33 11.92 -2.85 4.81
CA VAL A 33 11.20 -2.15 3.73
C VAL A 33 11.80 -2.48 2.37
N GLN A 34 11.08 -2.18 1.30
CA GLN A 34 11.57 -2.38 -0.07
C GLN A 34 12.96 -1.75 -0.29
N ALA A 35 13.79 -2.36 -1.15
CA ALA A 35 15.23 -2.05 -1.22
C ALA A 35 15.56 -0.66 -1.79
N ASP A 36 14.66 -0.12 -2.61
CA ASP A 36 14.71 1.19 -3.26
C ASP A 36 14.07 2.30 -2.41
N VAL A 37 13.46 1.94 -1.28
CA VAL A 37 12.84 2.86 -0.32
C VAL A 37 13.89 3.37 0.68
N GLU A 38 13.95 4.69 0.83
CA GLU A 38 14.71 5.40 1.86
C GLU A 38 13.73 6.13 2.79
N VAL A 39 13.68 5.70 4.06
CA VAL A 39 12.78 6.26 5.08
C VAL A 39 13.55 7.29 5.88
N CYS A 40 12.98 8.48 6.00
CA CYS A 40 13.57 9.64 6.64
C CYS A 40 12.65 10.21 7.73
N ASP A 41 13.19 11.07 8.60
CA ASP A 41 12.44 11.66 9.72
C ASP A 41 11.14 12.39 9.28
N HIS A 42 11.11 12.92 8.06
CA HIS A 42 9.98 13.72 7.55
C HIS A 42 9.38 13.18 6.25
N GLY A 43 9.69 11.94 5.89
CA GLY A 43 9.22 11.42 4.62
C GLY A 43 9.84 10.11 4.16
N VAL A 44 9.34 9.63 3.03
CA VAL A 44 9.93 8.53 2.27
C VAL A 44 10.40 9.04 0.92
N ARG A 45 11.58 8.59 0.50
CA ARG A 45 12.06 8.70 -0.87
C ARG A 45 11.94 7.35 -1.57
N MET A 46 11.27 7.34 -2.71
CA MET A 46 11.10 6.18 -3.58
C MET A 46 10.80 6.66 -5.01
N ASP A 47 11.18 5.88 -6.03
CA ASP A 47 10.95 6.19 -7.46
C ASP A 47 11.45 7.57 -7.92
N GLY A 48 12.52 8.10 -7.31
CA GLY A 48 13.02 9.45 -7.59
C GLY A 48 12.12 10.59 -7.07
N GLY A 49 11.02 10.25 -6.40
CA GLY A 49 10.13 11.18 -5.70
C GLY A 49 10.38 11.22 -4.19
N ARG A 50 9.79 12.21 -3.54
CA ARG A 50 9.70 12.31 -2.08
C ARG A 50 8.25 12.44 -1.68
N MET A 51 7.80 11.57 -0.78
CA MET A 51 6.62 11.80 0.04
C MET A 51 7.06 12.42 1.35
N SER A 52 6.37 13.46 1.77
CA SER A 52 6.62 14.10 3.06
C SER A 52 5.42 13.96 3.96
N TRP A 53 5.67 13.74 5.25
CA TRP A 53 4.67 13.87 6.31
C TRP A 53 5.18 14.90 7.33
N GLY A 54 4.25 15.64 7.94
CA GLY A 54 4.57 16.71 8.88
C GLY A 54 5.29 17.91 8.24
N HIS A 55 5.89 18.76 9.09
CA HIS A 55 6.57 19.98 8.66
C HIS A 55 8.09 19.78 8.63
N VAL A 56 8.71 20.05 7.48
CA VAL A 56 10.17 20.08 7.34
C VAL A 56 10.72 21.26 8.14
N HIS A 57 11.53 20.99 9.16
CA HIS A 57 12.21 22.05 9.91
C HIS A 57 13.51 22.41 9.18
N THR A 58 13.64 23.65 8.72
CA THR A 58 14.85 24.12 8.03
C THR A 58 16.01 24.24 9.04
N GLY A 59 17.04 23.40 8.91
CA GLY A 59 18.32 23.62 9.59
C GLY A 59 19.00 22.39 10.18
N GLU A 60 18.30 21.28 10.40
CA GLU A 60 18.92 20.03 10.88
C GLU A 60 19.10 19.03 9.72
N PRO A 61 20.22 18.28 9.68
CA PRO A 61 20.39 17.21 8.72
C PRO A 61 19.38 16.09 9.01
N GLU A 62 18.52 15.82 8.04
CA GLU A 62 17.53 14.75 8.08
C GLU A 62 18.23 13.39 8.22
N ARG A 63 17.77 12.54 9.16
CA ARG A 63 18.22 11.16 9.24
C ARG A 63 17.39 10.31 8.31
N CYS A 64 18.06 9.37 7.63
CA CYS A 64 17.41 8.41 6.77
C CYS A 64 18.02 7.00 6.96
N SER A 65 17.20 5.96 6.78
CA SER A 65 17.61 4.56 6.70
C SER A 65 17.12 3.96 5.38
N ARG A 66 17.87 2.98 4.85
CA ARG A 66 17.51 2.23 3.64
C ARG A 66 17.25 0.78 3.98
N GLY A 67 16.21 0.20 3.35
CA GLY A 67 15.90 -1.21 3.46
C GLY A 67 15.32 -1.68 4.79
N GLU A 68 15.21 -0.79 5.78
CA GLU A 68 14.50 -0.99 7.04
C GLU A 68 13.93 0.33 7.57
N ALA A 69 12.87 0.22 8.35
CA ALA A 69 12.20 1.36 8.99
C ALA A 69 11.76 1.01 10.41
N ARG A 70 11.62 2.04 11.25
CA ARG A 70 11.06 1.94 12.58
C ARG A 70 9.62 2.45 12.58
N VAL A 71 8.74 1.68 13.20
CA VAL A 71 7.41 2.15 13.60
C VAL A 71 7.42 2.41 15.09
N VAL A 72 6.92 3.58 15.48
CA VAL A 72 6.67 3.95 16.87
C VAL A 72 5.16 4.09 17.07
N LEU A 73 4.63 3.33 18.03
CA LEU A 73 3.23 3.29 18.40
C LEU A 73 3.04 4.02 19.73
N ARG A 74 2.05 4.91 19.80
CA ARG A 74 1.58 5.49 21.06
C ARG A 74 0.31 4.78 21.51
N VAL A 75 0.34 4.12 22.66
CA VAL A 75 -0.79 3.35 23.21
C VAL A 75 -1.33 4.06 24.44
N ALA A 76 -2.64 4.28 24.50
CA ALA A 76 -3.32 4.84 25.65
C ALA A 76 -4.67 4.15 25.86
N GLY A 77 -4.91 3.63 27.07
CA GLY A 77 -6.12 2.88 27.39
C GLY A 77 -6.30 1.64 26.50
N GLY A 78 -5.19 0.98 26.12
CA GLY A 78 -5.23 -0.17 25.20
C GLY A 78 -5.65 0.17 23.77
N THR A 79 -5.57 1.45 23.37
CA THR A 79 -5.82 1.91 22.00
C THR A 79 -4.57 2.58 21.43
N VAL A 80 -4.18 2.22 20.21
CA VAL A 80 -3.14 2.93 19.47
C VAL A 80 -3.69 4.30 19.06
N THR A 81 -3.09 5.35 19.59
CA THR A 81 -3.47 6.76 19.39
C THR A 81 -2.53 7.50 18.44
N GLY A 82 -1.42 6.88 18.05
CA GLY A 82 -0.53 7.43 17.03
C GLY A 82 0.41 6.37 16.48
N VAL A 83 0.74 6.51 15.20
CA VAL A 83 1.70 5.66 14.48
C VAL A 83 2.68 6.58 13.78
N GLU A 84 3.97 6.45 14.08
CA GLU A 84 5.03 7.25 13.50
C GLU A 84 6.01 6.34 12.75
N LEU A 85 6.13 6.55 11.45
CA LEU A 85 7.13 5.90 10.60
C LEU A 85 8.39 6.77 10.55
N GLY A 86 9.55 6.17 10.80
CA GLY A 86 10.82 6.88 10.77
C GLY A 86 12.02 5.98 10.47
N PRO A 87 13.22 6.57 10.41
CA PRO A 87 14.43 5.81 10.17
C PRO A 87 14.71 4.80 11.28
N SER A 88 15.26 3.64 10.93
CA SER A 88 15.60 2.58 11.89
C SER A 88 16.76 2.95 12.82
N GLY A 89 17.68 3.78 12.32
CA GLY A 89 18.92 4.16 12.98
C GLY A 89 18.71 5.08 14.19
N GLY A 90 19.51 4.86 15.22
CA GLY A 90 19.42 5.57 16.50
C GLY A 90 18.93 4.67 17.63
N GLU A 91 18.94 5.22 18.84
CA GLU A 91 18.38 4.52 20.00
C GLU A 91 16.85 4.43 19.86
N PRO A 92 16.23 3.26 20.12
CA PRO A 92 14.78 3.17 20.19
C PRO A 92 14.21 4.20 21.18
N PRO A 93 13.01 4.76 20.91
CA PRO A 93 12.37 5.65 21.86
C PRO A 93 12.12 4.92 23.18
N ALA A 94 12.11 5.67 24.29
CA ALA A 94 11.80 5.10 25.60
C ALA A 94 10.41 4.43 25.56
N GLY A 95 10.34 3.16 25.95
CA GLY A 95 9.12 2.37 25.83
C GLY A 95 9.42 0.89 25.63
N ARG A 96 8.42 0.15 25.16
CA ARG A 96 8.54 -1.27 24.85
C ARG A 96 9.14 -1.47 23.47
N ASP A 97 10.33 -2.05 23.40
CA ASP A 97 10.91 -2.51 22.14
C ASP A 97 10.41 -3.92 21.82
N LEU A 98 9.72 -4.06 20.70
CA LEU A 98 9.22 -5.34 20.17
C LEU A 98 10.27 -6.01 19.26
N GLY A 99 11.39 -5.33 19.01
CA GLY A 99 12.50 -5.83 18.22
C GLY A 99 12.25 -5.77 16.71
N VAL A 100 12.89 -6.70 16.00
CA VAL A 100 12.74 -6.82 14.54
C VAL A 100 11.52 -7.70 14.24
N VAL A 101 10.69 -7.25 13.30
CA VAL A 101 9.44 -7.89 12.85
C VAL A 101 9.57 -8.20 11.35
N ALA A 102 9.06 -9.33 10.89
CA ALA A 102 9.05 -9.65 9.46
C ALA A 102 8.12 -8.69 8.71
N GLY A 103 8.46 -8.37 7.45
CA GLY A 103 7.66 -7.45 6.64
C GLY A 103 6.18 -7.85 6.52
N PRO A 104 5.83 -9.11 6.23
CA PRO A 104 4.45 -9.58 6.22
C PRO A 104 3.71 -9.35 7.54
N ASP A 105 4.32 -9.75 8.67
CA ASP A 105 3.72 -9.60 9.99
C ASP A 105 3.51 -8.12 10.36
N ALA A 106 4.46 -7.25 9.97
CA ALA A 106 4.33 -5.81 10.15
C ALA A 106 3.17 -5.23 9.32
N ALA A 107 3.07 -5.60 8.04
CA ALA A 107 2.00 -5.16 7.17
C ALA A 107 0.62 -5.60 7.68
N ASP A 108 0.46 -6.88 8.02
CA ASP A 108 -0.79 -7.43 8.54
C ASP A 108 -1.21 -6.74 9.84
N PHE A 109 -0.27 -6.56 10.77
CA PHE A 109 -0.53 -5.84 12.02
C PHE A 109 -0.98 -4.40 11.76
N LEU A 110 -0.23 -3.65 10.94
CA LEU A 110 -0.51 -2.24 10.66
C LEU A 110 -1.86 -2.04 9.95
N LEU A 111 -2.20 -2.91 9.00
CA LEU A 111 -3.50 -2.87 8.32
C LEU A 111 -4.64 -3.24 9.27
N SER A 112 -4.42 -4.17 10.20
CA SER A 112 -5.44 -4.58 11.17
C SER A 112 -5.93 -3.44 12.07
N LEU A 113 -5.11 -2.40 12.27
CA LEU A 113 -5.45 -1.21 13.04
C LEU A 113 -6.65 -0.44 12.47
N ALA A 114 -6.95 -0.62 11.17
CA ALA A 114 -8.12 -0.02 10.53
C ALA A 114 -9.44 -0.45 11.16
N TRP A 115 -9.53 -1.69 11.66
CA TRP A 115 -10.78 -2.22 12.21
C TRP A 115 -10.80 -2.27 13.73
N ARG A 116 -9.64 -2.38 14.38
CA ARG A 116 -9.56 -2.63 15.83
C ARG A 116 -8.31 -2.02 16.43
N GLY A 117 -8.42 -1.60 17.69
CA GLY A 117 -7.27 -1.27 18.52
C GLY A 117 -6.55 0.02 18.17
N ALA A 118 -7.12 0.89 17.32
CA ALA A 118 -6.56 2.20 17.01
C ALA A 118 -7.63 3.29 16.84
N THR A 119 -7.20 4.55 16.96
CA THR A 119 -7.98 5.70 16.49
C THR A 119 -7.97 5.77 14.96
N ALA A 120 -8.94 6.47 14.36
CA ALA A 120 -9.01 6.63 12.90
C ALA A 120 -7.74 7.27 12.33
N ASP A 121 -7.20 8.30 12.99
CA ASP A 121 -5.98 8.98 12.58
C ASP A 121 -4.77 8.04 12.63
N ALA A 122 -4.60 7.31 13.74
CA ALA A 122 -3.50 6.36 13.90
C ALA A 122 -3.58 5.21 12.88
N ALA A 123 -4.79 4.74 12.56
CA ALA A 123 -5.00 3.75 11.52
C ALA A 123 -4.63 4.28 10.12
N ALA A 124 -4.96 5.55 9.83
CA ALA A 124 -4.59 6.18 8.56
C ALA A 124 -3.08 6.34 8.42
N ASP A 125 -2.39 6.73 9.50
CA ASP A 125 -0.93 6.85 9.56
C ASP A 125 -0.21 5.48 9.45
N ALA A 126 -0.90 4.37 9.76
CA ALA A 126 -0.36 3.02 9.62
C ALA A 126 -0.30 2.52 8.17
N ILE A 127 -1.18 3.03 7.29
CA ILE A 127 -1.26 2.59 5.88
C ILE A 127 0.06 2.79 5.12
N PRO A 128 0.72 3.98 5.16
CA PRO A 128 2.06 4.16 4.59
C PRO A 128 3.07 3.12 5.07
N ALA A 129 3.11 2.85 6.38
CA ALA A 129 4.08 1.93 6.94
C ALA A 129 3.84 0.50 6.43
N ALA A 130 2.58 0.06 6.36
CA ALA A 130 2.23 -1.24 5.81
C ALA A 130 2.63 -1.37 4.33
N ALA A 131 2.39 -0.32 3.53
CA ALA A 131 2.66 -0.34 2.09
C ALA A 131 4.14 -0.49 1.74
N LEU A 132 5.05 -0.08 2.62
CA LEU A 132 6.49 -0.13 2.38
C LEU A 132 7.14 -1.45 2.81
N ALA A 133 6.39 -2.32 3.48
CA ALA A 133 6.91 -3.59 3.99
C ALA A 133 7.45 -4.48 2.87
N ARG A 134 8.66 -5.01 3.07
CA ARG A 134 9.26 -5.96 2.13
C ARG A 134 8.58 -7.32 2.25
N ASP A 135 8.52 -8.05 1.14
CA ASP A 135 8.01 -9.43 1.08
C ASP A 135 6.53 -9.56 1.47
N ALA A 136 5.82 -8.43 1.61
CA ALA A 136 4.42 -8.35 1.97
C ALA A 136 3.61 -7.87 0.77
N GLU A 137 2.51 -8.57 0.48
CA GLU A 137 1.52 -8.10 -0.48
C GLU A 137 0.42 -7.35 0.27
N ALA A 138 0.69 -6.08 0.61
CA ALA A 138 -0.18 -5.29 1.49
C ALA A 138 -1.42 -4.71 0.78
N TRP A 139 -1.41 -4.63 -0.56
CA TRP A 139 -2.45 -3.94 -1.33
C TRP A 139 -3.85 -4.59 -1.21
N PRO A 140 -4.04 -5.91 -1.10
CA PRO A 140 -5.37 -6.49 -0.92
C PRO A 140 -6.01 -6.04 0.41
N GLY A 141 -5.23 -6.01 1.50
CA GLY A 141 -5.73 -5.53 2.79
C GLY A 141 -6.05 -4.04 2.79
N MET A 142 -5.24 -3.21 2.13
CA MET A 142 -5.60 -1.79 1.91
C MET A 142 -6.87 -1.64 1.06
N LEU A 143 -7.09 -2.57 0.14
CA LEU A 143 -8.26 -2.56 -0.71
C LEU A 143 -9.53 -2.93 0.06
N ASP A 144 -9.44 -3.88 1.00
CA ASP A 144 -10.51 -4.15 1.96
C ASP A 144 -10.85 -2.91 2.80
N ILE A 145 -9.83 -2.19 3.29
CA ILE A 145 -10.02 -0.92 4.02
C ILE A 145 -10.73 0.13 3.14
N ALA A 146 -10.32 0.27 1.89
CA ALA A 146 -10.91 1.25 0.97
C ALA A 146 -12.41 0.97 0.68
N ARG A 147 -12.81 -0.30 0.66
CA ARG A 147 -14.17 -0.77 0.38
C ARG A 147 -15.12 -0.68 1.58
N ASP A 148 -14.57 -0.77 2.78
CA ASP A 148 -15.37 -0.87 4.01
C ASP A 148 -16.05 0.46 4.34
N ARG A 149 -17.36 0.54 4.08
CA ARG A 149 -18.15 1.76 4.26
C ARG A 149 -18.40 2.12 5.72
N ASP A 150 -18.11 1.22 6.65
CA ASP A 150 -18.20 1.48 8.09
C ASP A 150 -16.95 2.24 8.60
N LEU A 151 -15.87 2.27 7.80
CA LEU A 151 -14.66 3.04 8.08
C LEU A 151 -14.76 4.51 7.63
N GLY A 152 -14.08 5.38 8.38
CA GLY A 152 -14.03 6.82 8.12
C GLY A 152 -13.50 7.17 6.72
N GLY A 153 -14.04 8.23 6.12
CA GLY A 153 -13.70 8.66 4.75
C GLY A 153 -12.21 8.83 4.49
N ASP A 154 -11.51 9.50 5.41
CA ASP A 154 -10.08 9.81 5.28
C ASP A 154 -9.22 8.53 5.30
N LEU A 155 -9.56 7.56 6.15
CA LEU A 155 -8.87 6.26 6.22
C LEU A 155 -9.04 5.48 4.91
N ARG A 156 -10.27 5.42 4.37
CA ARG A 156 -10.51 4.75 3.08
C ARG A 156 -9.77 5.43 1.93
N GLN A 157 -9.71 6.77 1.94
CA GLN A 157 -8.98 7.55 0.94
C GLN A 157 -7.47 7.32 1.04
N ALA A 158 -6.91 7.28 2.24
CA ALA A 158 -5.51 6.93 2.47
C ALA A 158 -5.20 5.53 1.93
N ALA A 159 -6.06 4.54 2.23
CA ALA A 159 -5.93 3.19 1.73
C ALA A 159 -5.98 3.13 0.19
N LEU A 160 -6.95 3.81 -0.43
CA LEU A 160 -7.05 3.86 -1.90
C LEU A 160 -5.84 4.54 -2.57
N PHE A 161 -5.28 5.58 -1.95
CA PHE A 161 -4.06 6.23 -2.42
C PHE A 161 -2.88 5.24 -2.42
N TRP A 162 -2.72 4.47 -1.35
CA TRP A 162 -1.62 3.50 -1.24
C TRP A 162 -1.85 2.24 -2.07
N VAL A 163 -3.09 1.79 -2.25
CA VAL A 163 -3.45 0.77 -3.26
C VAL A 163 -2.96 1.23 -4.63
N SER A 164 -3.25 2.47 -5.03
CA SER A 164 -2.83 3.01 -6.33
C SER A 164 -1.31 3.00 -6.56
N ARG A 165 -0.51 3.01 -5.48
CA ARG A 165 0.95 2.94 -5.53
C ARG A 165 1.46 1.51 -5.48
N ALA A 166 1.01 0.73 -4.50
CA ALA A 166 1.42 -0.67 -4.31
C ALA A 166 0.98 -1.55 -5.49
N ALA A 167 -0.18 -1.25 -6.08
CA ALA A 167 -0.67 -1.92 -7.27
C ALA A 167 0.21 -1.65 -8.51
N ALA A 168 1.11 -0.67 -8.52
CA ALA A 168 2.09 -0.55 -9.60
C ALA A 168 3.07 -1.75 -9.63
N GLU A 169 3.30 -2.40 -8.49
CA GLU A 169 4.16 -3.57 -8.34
C GLU A 169 3.41 -4.90 -8.46
N ALA A 170 2.09 -4.89 -8.24
CA ALA A 170 1.23 -6.07 -8.32
C ALA A 170 1.24 -6.74 -9.71
N VAL A 171 0.89 -8.02 -9.74
CA VAL A 171 0.80 -8.80 -10.98
C VAL A 171 -0.29 -8.23 -11.88
N THR A 172 0.04 -7.97 -13.14
CA THR A 172 -0.87 -7.37 -14.13
C THR A 172 -2.19 -8.13 -14.27
N GLY A 173 -2.19 -9.46 -14.10
CA GLY A 173 -3.40 -10.29 -14.13
C GLY A 173 -4.39 -9.96 -13.00
N ASP A 174 -3.92 -9.90 -11.76
CA ASP A 174 -4.76 -9.68 -10.57
C ASP A 174 -5.44 -8.31 -10.63
N LEU A 175 -4.72 -7.29 -11.12
CA LEU A 175 -5.27 -5.95 -11.32
C LEU A 175 -6.36 -5.92 -12.40
N ALA A 176 -6.18 -6.68 -13.47
CA ALA A 176 -7.18 -6.77 -14.54
C ALA A 176 -8.46 -7.46 -14.06
N ASP A 177 -8.34 -8.48 -13.21
CA ASP A 177 -9.48 -9.16 -12.61
C ASP A 177 -10.26 -8.23 -11.67
N ILE A 178 -9.59 -7.46 -10.80
CA ILE A 178 -10.24 -6.45 -9.95
C ILE A 178 -10.97 -5.39 -10.76
N ALA A 179 -10.32 -4.89 -11.82
CA ALA A 179 -10.92 -3.89 -12.69
C ALA A 179 -12.22 -4.41 -13.35
N ARG A 180 -12.30 -5.69 -13.68
CA ARG A 180 -13.45 -6.31 -14.35
C ARG A 180 -14.52 -6.88 -13.40
N ASP A 181 -14.23 -7.04 -12.11
CA ASP A 181 -15.14 -7.67 -11.16
C ASP A 181 -16.38 -6.80 -10.89
N ALA A 182 -17.57 -7.24 -11.31
CA ALA A 182 -18.83 -6.52 -11.12
C ALA A 182 -19.20 -6.26 -9.65
N GLY A 183 -18.69 -7.06 -8.71
CA GLY A 183 -18.90 -6.89 -7.28
C GLY A 183 -18.11 -5.73 -6.67
N GLU A 184 -17.13 -5.20 -7.40
CA GLU A 184 -16.21 -4.21 -6.87
C GLU A 184 -16.73 -2.77 -6.91
N ALA A 185 -16.31 -1.99 -5.91
CA ALA A 185 -16.61 -0.56 -5.86
C ALA A 185 -15.93 0.19 -7.03
N GLN A 186 -16.57 1.23 -7.55
CA GLN A 186 -16.10 1.89 -8.77
C GLN A 186 -14.75 2.62 -8.58
N ASP A 187 -14.52 3.20 -7.41
CA ASP A 187 -13.25 3.81 -7.01
C ASP A 187 -12.11 2.79 -6.97
N VAL A 188 -12.39 1.58 -6.47
CA VAL A 188 -11.47 0.44 -6.48
C VAL A 188 -11.09 0.01 -7.88
N LYS A 189 -12.08 -0.14 -8.78
CA LYS A 189 -11.83 -0.45 -10.20
C LYS A 189 -10.96 0.61 -10.85
N ASN A 190 -11.25 1.89 -10.59
CA ASN A 190 -10.48 3.00 -11.13
C ASN A 190 -9.02 2.99 -10.64
N ALA A 191 -8.77 2.63 -9.38
CA ALA A 191 -7.42 2.47 -8.84
C ALA A 191 -6.68 1.30 -9.51
N ALA A 192 -7.33 0.16 -9.73
CA ALA A 192 -6.75 -0.99 -10.44
C ALA A 192 -6.40 -0.63 -11.90
N VAL A 193 -7.29 0.07 -12.61
CA VAL A 193 -7.01 0.56 -13.97
C VAL A 193 -5.85 1.57 -13.99
N PHE A 194 -5.79 2.48 -13.02
CA PHE A 194 -4.66 3.39 -12.89
C PHE A 194 -3.35 2.62 -12.65
N ALA A 195 -3.35 1.65 -11.75
CA ALA A 195 -2.18 0.82 -11.47
C ALA A 195 -1.69 0.06 -12.71
N LEU A 196 -2.61 -0.51 -13.49
CA LEU A 196 -2.29 -1.13 -14.79
C LEU A 196 -1.63 -0.15 -15.75
N SER A 197 -1.99 1.13 -15.75
CA SER A 197 -1.33 2.14 -16.59
C SER A 197 0.13 2.40 -16.22
N ARG A 198 0.55 2.01 -15.00
CA ARG A 198 1.91 2.18 -14.48
C ARG A 198 2.82 0.97 -14.76
N ARG A 199 2.27 -0.14 -15.26
CA ARG A 199 3.02 -1.35 -15.64
C ARG A 199 3.90 -1.09 -16.88
N PRO A 200 4.86 -1.98 -17.21
CA PRO A 200 5.59 -1.90 -18.46
C PRO A 200 4.63 -1.76 -19.65
N VAL A 201 4.91 -0.83 -20.57
CA VAL A 201 3.97 -0.43 -21.66
C VAL A 201 3.35 -1.63 -22.39
N ALA A 202 4.13 -2.68 -22.65
CA ALA A 202 3.63 -3.88 -23.32
C ALA A 202 2.51 -4.59 -22.55
N GLU A 203 2.65 -4.72 -21.22
CA GLU A 203 1.67 -5.30 -20.30
C GLU A 203 0.45 -4.38 -20.14
N SER A 204 0.69 -3.09 -19.92
CA SER A 204 -0.36 -2.08 -19.72
C SER A 204 -1.30 -1.99 -20.91
N VAL A 205 -0.75 -1.95 -22.12
CA VAL A 205 -1.55 -1.84 -23.36
C VAL A 205 -2.46 -3.05 -23.53
N ALA A 206 -1.96 -4.26 -23.30
CA ALA A 206 -2.76 -5.48 -23.43
C ALA A 206 -3.92 -5.50 -22.42
N ALA A 207 -3.64 -5.27 -21.14
CA ALA A 207 -4.64 -5.28 -20.08
C ALA A 207 -5.67 -4.15 -20.23
N LEU A 208 -5.24 -2.93 -20.55
CA LEU A 208 -6.15 -1.79 -20.71
C LEU A 208 -7.03 -1.92 -21.96
N MET A 209 -6.54 -2.52 -23.06
CA MET A 209 -7.36 -2.82 -24.23
C MET A 209 -8.45 -3.86 -23.93
N GLU A 210 -8.14 -4.88 -23.14
CA GLU A 210 -9.12 -5.86 -22.66
C GLU A 210 -10.19 -5.19 -21.79
N ILE A 211 -9.78 -4.44 -20.76
CA ILE A 211 -10.72 -3.74 -19.87
C ILE A 211 -11.58 -2.73 -20.64
N ALA A 212 -10.99 -1.96 -21.54
CA ALA A 212 -11.72 -1.00 -22.37
C ALA A 212 -12.78 -1.65 -23.27
N ARG A 213 -12.60 -2.93 -23.63
CA ARG A 213 -13.56 -3.69 -24.44
C ARG A 213 -14.61 -4.37 -23.58
N ASP A 214 -14.18 -5.06 -22.53
CA ASP A 214 -14.94 -6.14 -21.91
C ASP A 214 -15.40 -5.83 -20.47
N ALA A 215 -14.88 -4.77 -19.84
CA ALA A 215 -15.31 -4.43 -18.48
C ALA A 215 -16.83 -4.13 -18.44
N PRO A 216 -17.57 -4.64 -17.44
CA PRO A 216 -19.02 -4.53 -17.41
C PRO A 216 -19.50 -3.08 -17.29
N GLU A 217 -18.84 -2.28 -16.45
CA GLU A 217 -19.21 -0.89 -16.21
C GLU A 217 -18.66 0.07 -17.26
N ARG A 218 -19.51 0.98 -17.72
CA ARG A 218 -19.13 2.01 -18.68
C ARG A 218 -18.05 2.96 -18.14
N GLU A 219 -18.10 3.26 -16.84
CA GLU A 219 -17.10 4.09 -16.16
C GLU A 219 -15.71 3.45 -16.26
N THR A 220 -15.60 2.17 -15.91
CA THR A 220 -14.34 1.42 -15.97
C THR A 220 -13.78 1.34 -17.38
N ARG A 221 -14.62 1.04 -18.39
CA ARG A 221 -14.18 1.09 -19.81
C ARG A 221 -13.64 2.47 -20.20
N ARG A 222 -14.32 3.53 -19.77
CA ARG A 222 -13.90 4.93 -20.03
C ARG A 222 -12.56 5.24 -19.36
N THR A 223 -12.36 4.83 -18.11
CA THR A 223 -11.10 5.03 -17.38
C THR A 223 -9.96 4.29 -18.07
N ALA A 224 -10.18 3.04 -18.51
CA ALA A 224 -9.18 2.27 -19.24
C ALA A 224 -8.79 2.94 -20.57
N MET A 225 -9.78 3.41 -21.34
CA MET A 225 -9.53 4.19 -22.55
C MET A 225 -8.73 5.48 -22.29
N PHE A 226 -9.05 6.20 -21.21
CA PHE A 226 -8.32 7.41 -20.84
C PHE A 226 -6.83 7.13 -20.60
N TRP A 227 -6.50 6.09 -19.84
CA TRP A 227 -5.10 5.72 -19.58
C TRP A 227 -4.41 5.14 -20.81
N LEU A 228 -5.10 4.32 -21.59
CA LEU A 228 -4.57 3.75 -22.84
C LEU A 228 -4.17 4.86 -23.84
N ALA A 229 -4.96 5.94 -23.95
CA ALA A 229 -4.67 7.08 -24.83
C ALA A 229 -3.40 7.88 -24.44
N ARG A 230 -2.84 7.66 -23.25
CA ARG A 230 -1.61 8.31 -22.77
C ARG A 230 -0.37 7.43 -22.99
N LEU A 231 -0.56 6.17 -23.37
CA LEU A 231 0.53 5.25 -23.67
C LEU A 231 0.99 5.47 -25.11
N ASP A 232 2.29 5.62 -25.29
CA ASP A 232 2.91 5.76 -26.61
C ASP A 232 3.17 4.37 -27.22
N ASP A 233 2.09 3.73 -27.72
CA ASP A 233 2.14 2.41 -28.34
C ASP A 233 1.35 2.39 -29.67
N PRO A 234 1.93 1.88 -30.76
CA PRO A 234 1.30 1.90 -32.09
C PRO A 234 -0.01 1.08 -32.17
N ARG A 235 -0.27 0.18 -31.23
CA ARG A 235 -1.51 -0.62 -31.17
C ARG A 235 -2.73 0.18 -30.71
N VAL A 236 -2.51 1.33 -30.05
CA VAL A 236 -3.58 2.12 -29.43
C VAL A 236 -4.51 2.77 -30.46
N VAL A 237 -3.95 3.36 -31.53
CA VAL A 237 -4.76 4.04 -32.55
C VAL A 237 -5.68 3.07 -33.30
N PRO A 238 -5.20 1.91 -33.83
CA PRO A 238 -6.07 0.91 -34.46
C PRO A 238 -7.16 0.39 -33.53
N PHE A 239 -6.87 0.25 -32.23
CA PHE A 239 -7.87 -0.14 -31.24
C PHE A 239 -9.02 0.86 -31.13
N PHE A 240 -8.70 2.17 -31.01
CA PHE A 240 -9.73 3.20 -30.96
C PHE A 240 -10.53 3.28 -32.26
N GLU A 241 -9.89 3.12 -33.42
CA GLU A 241 -10.60 3.06 -34.71
C GLU A 241 -11.59 1.90 -34.77
N ALA A 242 -11.20 0.73 -34.27
CA ALA A 242 -12.08 -0.44 -34.19
C ALA A 242 -13.29 -0.18 -33.28
N ILE A 243 -13.08 0.33 -32.07
CA ILE A 243 -14.16 0.70 -31.13
C ILE A 243 -15.12 1.73 -31.76
N LEU A 244 -14.57 2.80 -32.37
CA LEU A 244 -15.37 3.88 -32.96
C LEU A 244 -16.14 3.45 -34.22
N SER A 245 -15.59 2.49 -34.98
CA SER A 245 -16.23 1.96 -36.18
C SER A 245 -17.17 0.77 -35.91
N GLY A 246 -17.30 0.33 -34.66
CA GLY A 246 -18.09 -0.84 -34.28
C GLY A 246 -17.53 -2.17 -34.82
N ARG A 247 -16.26 -2.19 -35.25
CA ARG A 247 -15.55 -3.42 -35.65
C ARG A 247 -14.80 -3.95 -34.43
N ALA A 248 -14.90 -5.25 -34.14
CA ALA A 248 -14.04 -5.85 -33.12
C ALA A 248 -12.56 -5.68 -33.56
N PRO A 249 -11.67 -5.15 -32.72
CA PRO A 249 -10.24 -5.06 -33.05
C PRO A 249 -9.70 -6.49 -33.20
N SER A 250 -9.20 -6.86 -34.38
CA SER A 250 -8.54 -8.14 -34.63
C SER A 250 -7.32 -8.25 -33.72
N GLY A 251 -7.29 -9.32 -32.91
CA GLY A 251 -6.26 -9.60 -31.91
C GLY A 251 -4.87 -9.86 -32.47
#